data_AF-A0A938Z135-F1
#
_entry.id   AF-A0A938Z135-F1
#
_cell.length_a   1.000
_cell.length_b   1.000
_cell.length_c   1.000
_cell.angle_alpha   90.00
_cell.angle_beta   90.00
_cell.angle_gamma   90.00
#
_symmetry.space_group_name_H-M   'P 1'
#
loop_
_entity.id
_entity.type
_entity.pdbx_description
1 polymer ?
#
loop_
_entity_poly.entity_id
_entity_poly.type
_entity_poly.pdbx_seq_one_letter_code
_entity_poly.pdbx_strand_id
1 'polypeptide(L)'
;MAKESNKKIELLQTDYAKEQFAKFEKERRQVVFRRRRLVAFFVAALAIFAIVGIQMFNDQMRLQKLKEYKAETVAEQKEAEQKVASLERDVALLQDDEYVAKLARSRFFYSKDGEKIYPVLPDGTDSQNTNERSSQSGQESSSTESQD
;
A
#
# COMPACT_ATOMS: atom_id res chain seq x y z
N MET A 1 -21.33 8.18 61.10
CA MET A 1 -20.56 9.41 61.42
C MET A 1 -21.33 10.60 60.86
N ALA A 2 -21.75 11.51 61.74
CA ALA A 2 -22.66 12.60 61.41
C ALA A 2 -21.96 13.70 60.58
N LYS A 3 -22.67 14.23 59.58
CA LYS A 3 -22.20 15.27 58.65
C LYS A 3 -22.41 16.63 59.32
N GLU A 4 -21.32 17.29 59.72
CA GLU A 4 -21.37 18.61 60.35
C GLU A 4 -22.02 19.67 59.44
N SER A 5 -22.81 20.52 60.09
CA SER A 5 -23.69 21.52 59.53
C SER A 5 -22.95 22.67 58.86
N ASN A 6 -23.56 23.18 57.78
CA ASN A 6 -23.15 24.32 56.99
C ASN A 6 -22.97 25.56 57.87
N LYS A 7 -21.75 25.83 58.32
CA LYS A 7 -21.40 27.05 59.05
C LYS A 7 -21.46 28.21 58.06
N LYS A 8 -22.52 29.00 58.12
CA LYS A 8 -22.65 30.24 57.37
C LYS A 8 -21.65 31.25 57.93
N ILE A 9 -20.48 31.32 57.31
CA ILE A 9 -19.42 32.26 57.69
C ILE A 9 -19.87 33.64 57.19
N GLU A 10 -20.42 34.46 58.08
CA GLU A 10 -20.71 35.86 57.79
C GLU A 10 -19.42 36.67 57.86
N LEU A 11 -19.25 37.51 56.85
CA LEU A 11 -18.10 38.38 56.69
C LEU A 11 -18.22 39.54 57.67
N LEU A 12 -17.12 39.92 58.33
CA LEU A 12 -17.09 41.08 59.23
C LEU A 12 -17.55 42.34 58.49
N GLN A 13 -18.65 42.96 58.94
CA GLN A 13 -19.19 44.21 58.39
C GLN A 13 -18.34 45.40 58.83
N THR A 14 -17.07 45.42 58.41
CA THR A 14 -16.13 46.52 58.65
C THR A 14 -15.76 47.14 57.31
N ASP A 15 -15.58 48.45 57.28
CA ASP A 15 -15.21 49.17 56.05
C ASP A 15 -13.89 48.64 55.47
N TYR A 16 -12.94 48.29 56.34
CA TYR A 16 -11.67 47.67 55.94
C TYR A 16 -11.87 46.31 55.25
N ALA A 17 -12.71 45.44 55.79
CA ALA A 17 -12.98 44.14 55.18
C ALA A 17 -13.64 44.31 53.80
N LYS A 18 -14.60 45.23 53.68
CA LYS A 18 -15.28 45.54 52.41
C LYS A 18 -14.31 46.01 51.32
N GLU A 19 -13.35 46.86 51.67
CA GLU A 19 -12.31 47.30 50.75
C GLU A 19 -11.37 46.17 50.31
N GLN A 20 -10.99 45.28 51.23
CA GLN A 20 -10.16 44.11 50.89
C GLN A 20 -10.90 43.16 49.94
N PHE A 21 -12.17 42.85 50.19
CA PHE A 21 -12.97 42.02 49.28
C PHE A 21 -13.14 42.66 47.90
N ALA A 22 -13.34 43.98 47.83
CA ALA A 22 -13.41 44.68 46.55
C ALA A 22 -12.08 44.59 45.76
N LYS A 23 -10.92 44.57 46.43
CA LYS A 23 -9.61 44.33 45.79
C LYS A 23 -9.48 42.88 45.30
N PHE A 24 -9.79 41.90 46.14
CA PHE A 24 -9.74 40.48 45.78
C PHE A 24 -10.71 40.12 44.63
N GLU A 25 -11.90 40.72 44.59
CA GLU A 25 -12.84 40.53 43.47
C GLU A 25 -12.30 41.12 42.16
N LYS A 26 -11.66 42.30 42.21
CA LYS A 26 -11.04 42.91 41.03
C LYS A 26 -9.90 42.03 40.50
N GLU A 27 -9.06 41.49 41.38
CA GLU A 27 -7.98 40.56 40.98
C GLU A 27 -8.54 39.26 40.42
N ARG A 28 -9.54 38.64 41.06
CA ARG A 28 -10.21 37.44 40.54
C ARG A 28 -10.83 37.68 39.17
N ARG A 29 -11.52 38.80 38.97
CA ARG A 29 -12.10 39.16 37.67
C ARG A 29 -11.02 39.21 36.61
N GLN A 30 -9.89 39.88 36.87
CA GLN A 30 -8.76 39.94 35.93
C GLN A 30 -8.19 38.56 35.59
N VAL A 31 -8.02 37.68 36.58
CA VAL A 31 -7.54 36.31 36.35
C VAL A 31 -8.55 35.48 35.53
N VAL A 32 -9.85 35.63 35.78
CA VAL A 32 -10.91 34.96 35.01
C VAL A 32 -10.92 35.45 33.55
N PHE A 33 -10.76 36.75 33.30
CA PHE A 33 -10.66 37.27 31.92
C PHE A 33 -9.40 36.75 31.20
N ARG A 34 -8.26 36.67 31.89
CA ARG A 34 -7.02 36.08 31.33
C ARG A 34 -7.19 34.60 30.99
N ARG A 35 -7.81 33.81 31.89
CA ARG A 35 -8.11 32.39 31.66
C ARG A 35 -9.10 32.18 30.53
N ARG A 36 -10.16 32.99 30.44
CA ARG A 36 -11.12 32.93 29.31
C ARG A 36 -10.46 33.22 27.97
N ARG A 37 -9.54 34.19 27.91
CA ARG A 37 -8.74 34.46 26.71
C ARG A 37 -7.85 33.27 26.34
N LEU A 38 -7.15 32.68 27.31
CA LEU A 38 -6.32 31.48 27.07
C LEU A 38 -7.13 30.29 26.55
N VAL A 39 -8.31 30.03 27.13
CA VAL A 39 -9.21 28.98 26.65
C VAL A 39 -9.68 29.25 25.22
N ALA A 40 -10.04 30.50 24.89
CA ALA A 40 -10.42 30.87 23.53
C ALA A 40 -9.27 30.66 22.52
N PHE A 41 -8.03 31.02 22.89
CA PHE A 41 -6.85 30.75 22.06
C PHE A 41 -6.61 29.25 21.88
N PHE A 42 -6.77 28.45 22.95
CA PHE A 42 -6.57 27.01 22.89
C PHE A 42 -7.61 26.33 21.98
N VAL A 43 -8.88 26.75 22.08
CA VAL A 43 -9.96 26.27 21.19
C VAL A 43 -9.68 26.68 19.75
N ALA A 44 -9.25 27.92 19.50
CA ALA A 44 -8.87 28.36 18.16
C ALA A 44 -7.70 27.56 17.59
N ALA A 45 -6.66 27.32 18.40
CA ALA A 45 -5.52 26.49 18.01
C ALA A 45 -5.96 25.05 17.69
N LEU A 46 -6.80 24.43 18.53
CA LEU A 46 -7.35 23.10 18.27
C LEU A 46 -8.17 23.04 16.98
N ALA A 47 -8.96 24.08 16.68
CA ALA A 47 -9.72 24.14 15.44
C ALA A 47 -8.79 24.17 14.21
N ILE A 48 -7.72 24.97 14.25
CA ILE A 48 -6.71 25.02 13.18
C ILE A 48 -6.02 23.65 13.04
N PHE A 49 -5.58 23.05 14.15
CA PHE A 49 -4.96 21.72 14.15
C PHE A 49 -5.90 20.63 13.62
N ALA A 50 -7.19 20.69 13.94
CA ALA A 50 -8.16 19.74 13.42
C ALA A 50 -8.33 19.87 11.90
N ILE A 51 -8.42 21.10 11.37
CA ILE A 51 -8.53 21.34 9.93
C ILE A 51 -7.28 20.82 9.19
N VAL A 52 -6.08 21.14 9.71
CA VAL A 52 -4.81 20.67 9.12
C VAL A 52 -4.68 19.16 9.26
N GLY A 53 -5.06 18.59 10.40
CA GLY A 53 -5.02 17.14 10.65
C GLY A 53 -5.94 16.36 9.70
N ILE A 54 -7.15 16.86 9.44
CA ILE A 54 -8.08 16.25 8.48
C ILE A 54 -7.53 16.33 7.05
N GLN A 55 -6.98 17.47 6.64
CA GLN A 55 -6.34 17.61 5.32
C GLN A 55 -5.16 16.63 5.16
N MET A 56 -4.27 16.57 6.16
CA MET A 56 -3.09 15.71 6.11
C MET A 56 -3.46 14.22 6.06
N PHE A 57 -4.52 13.82 6.77
CA PHE A 57 -5.02 12.44 6.72
C PHE A 57 -5.62 12.10 5.34
N ASN A 58 -6.40 13.01 4.76
CA ASN A 58 -6.95 12.83 3.41
C ASN A 58 -5.85 12.78 2.34
N ASP A 59 -4.80 13.60 2.48
CA ASP A 59 -3.66 13.60 1.56
C ASP A 59 -2.86 12.29 1.62
N GLN A 60 -2.64 11.74 2.81
CA GLN A 60 -2.02 10.41 2.93
C GLN A 60 -2.86 9.33 2.25
N MET A 61 -4.18 9.36 2.43
CA MET A 61 -5.06 8.38 1.78
C MET A 61 -5.09 8.55 0.25
N ARG A 62 -4.97 9.79 -0.25
CA ARG A 62 -4.85 10.08 -1.69
C ARG A 62 -3.51 9.62 -2.25
N LEU A 63 -2.41 9.81 -1.52
CA LEU A 63 -1.08 9.35 -1.90
C LEU A 63 -0.97 7.83 -1.93
N GLN A 64 -1.63 7.12 -1.01
CA GLN A 64 -1.68 5.65 -1.06
C GLN A 64 -2.44 5.15 -2.29
N LYS A 65 -3.61 5.72 -2.58
CA LYS A 65 -4.36 5.40 -3.81
C LYS A 65 -3.52 5.67 -5.06
N LEU A 66 -2.84 6.81 -5.13
CA LEU A 66 -1.96 7.16 -6.26
C LEU A 66 -0.78 6.17 -6.43
N LYS A 67 -0.22 5.65 -5.33
CA LYS A 67 0.83 4.62 -5.40
C LYS A 67 0.29 3.29 -5.92
N GLU A 68 -0.90 2.91 -5.49
CA GLU A 68 -1.58 1.69 -5.95
C GLU A 68 -1.90 1.78 -7.45
N TYR A 69 -2.51 2.89 -7.90
CA TYR A 69 -2.74 3.15 -9.33
C TYR A 69 -1.44 3.16 -10.14
N LYS A 70 -0.36 3.75 -9.61
CA LYS A 70 0.93 3.75 -10.30
C LYS A 70 1.51 2.34 -10.41
N ALA A 71 1.37 1.51 -9.39
CA ALA A 71 1.85 0.12 -9.41
C ALA A 71 1.07 -0.72 -10.43
N GLU A 72 -0.26 -0.57 -10.45
CA GLU A 72 -1.14 -1.23 -11.43
C GLU A 72 -0.82 -0.79 -12.86
N THR A 73 -0.73 0.51 -13.13
CA THR A 73 -0.42 1.01 -14.48
C THR A 73 0.97 0.58 -14.96
N VAL A 74 1.97 0.50 -14.08
CA VAL A 74 3.31 0.00 -14.44
C VAL A 74 3.27 -1.50 -14.74
N ALA A 75 2.47 -2.27 -14.01
CA ALA A 75 2.28 -3.70 -14.29
C ALA A 75 1.59 -3.91 -15.65
N GLU A 76 0.52 -3.18 -15.93
CA GLU A 76 -0.19 -3.22 -17.22
C GLU A 76 0.71 -2.79 -18.38
N GLN A 77 1.50 -1.72 -18.21
CA GLN A 77 2.48 -1.30 -19.22
C GLN A 77 3.50 -2.40 -19.49
N LYS A 78 4.05 -3.03 -18.45
CA LYS A 78 5.04 -4.10 -18.62
C LYS A 78 4.44 -5.33 -19.33
N GLU A 79 3.20 -5.69 -19.00
CA GLU A 79 2.50 -6.77 -19.70
C GLU A 79 2.24 -6.42 -21.17
N ALA A 80 1.84 -5.18 -21.45
CA ALA A 80 1.63 -4.70 -22.81
C ALA A 80 2.95 -4.68 -23.61
N GLU A 81 4.04 -4.19 -23.04
CA GLU A 81 5.38 -4.21 -23.67
C GLU A 81 5.84 -5.65 -23.96
N GLN A 82 5.61 -6.58 -23.03
CA GLN A 82 5.92 -8.00 -23.27
C GLN A 82 5.10 -8.59 -24.43
N LYS A 83 3.81 -8.26 -24.51
CA LYS A 83 2.94 -8.69 -25.62
C LYS A 83 3.39 -8.12 -26.96
N VAL A 84 3.76 -6.83 -26.99
CA VAL A 84 4.31 -6.20 -28.20
C VAL A 84 5.61 -6.89 -28.60
N ALA A 85 6.55 -7.10 -27.68
CA ALA A 85 7.81 -7.76 -27.97
C ALA A 85 7.64 -9.23 -28.42
N SER A 86 6.65 -9.96 -27.89
CA SER A 86 6.34 -11.30 -28.39
C SER A 86 5.74 -11.27 -29.79
N LEU A 87 4.82 -10.35 -30.05
CA LEU A 87 4.18 -10.21 -31.36
C LEU A 87 5.19 -9.77 -32.43
N GLU A 88 6.11 -8.86 -32.10
CA GLU A 88 7.19 -8.45 -33.00
C GLU A 88 8.11 -9.63 -33.33
N ARG A 89 8.45 -10.46 -32.33
CA ARG A 89 9.20 -11.71 -32.56
C ARG A 89 8.43 -12.66 -33.45
N ASP A 90 7.15 -12.87 -33.20
CA ASP A 90 6.31 -13.76 -33.99
C ASP A 90 6.21 -13.27 -35.43
N VAL A 91 6.00 -11.97 -35.64
CA VAL A 91 6.02 -11.34 -36.97
C VAL A 91 7.35 -11.56 -37.66
N ALA A 92 8.48 -11.36 -36.97
CA ALA A 92 9.80 -11.58 -37.53
C ALA A 92 10.01 -13.05 -37.94
N LEU A 93 9.60 -14.00 -37.09
CA LEU A 93 9.65 -15.43 -37.39
C LEU A 93 8.73 -15.79 -38.57
N LEU A 94 7.53 -15.21 -38.64
CA LEU A 94 6.58 -15.47 -39.72
C LEU A 94 7.01 -14.84 -41.07
N GLN A 95 7.87 -13.83 -41.05
CA GLN A 95 8.50 -13.28 -42.26
C GLN A 95 9.69 -14.11 -42.75
N ASP A 96 10.22 -15.02 -41.92
CA ASP A 96 11.32 -15.90 -42.27
C ASP A 96 10.81 -17.17 -42.99
N ASP A 97 11.17 -17.29 -44.27
CA ASP A 97 10.78 -18.42 -45.13
C ASP A 97 11.24 -19.78 -44.59
N GLU A 98 12.39 -19.85 -43.91
CA GLU A 98 12.91 -21.09 -43.32
C GLU A 98 12.08 -21.52 -42.11
N TYR A 99 11.71 -20.56 -41.26
CA TYR A 99 10.81 -20.81 -40.13
C TYR A 99 9.42 -21.26 -40.61
N VAL A 100 8.84 -20.59 -41.59
CA VAL A 100 7.55 -20.96 -42.17
C VAL A 100 7.61 -22.36 -42.80
N ALA A 101 8.69 -22.70 -43.50
CA ALA A 101 8.87 -24.04 -44.06
C ALA A 101 9.04 -25.12 -42.97
N LYS A 102 9.69 -24.83 -41.84
CA LYS A 102 9.75 -25.74 -40.68
C LYS A 102 8.37 -25.92 -40.04
N LEU A 103 7.61 -24.84 -39.90
CA LEU A 103 6.25 -24.89 -39.38
C LEU A 103 5.35 -25.73 -40.28
N ALA A 104 5.41 -25.52 -41.60
CA ALA A 104 4.66 -26.29 -42.61
C ALA A 104 4.98 -27.80 -42.54
N ARG A 105 6.26 -28.17 -42.42
CA ARG A 105 6.68 -29.57 -42.21
C ARG A 105 6.09 -30.17 -40.94
N SER A 106 6.19 -29.45 -39.81
CA SER A 106 5.76 -29.95 -38.50
C SER A 106 4.24 -30.04 -38.31
N ARG A 107 3.47 -29.13 -38.94
CA ARG A 107 2.02 -29.03 -38.74
C ARG A 107 1.20 -29.58 -39.89
N PHE A 108 1.71 -29.53 -41.11
CA PHE A 108 0.94 -29.81 -42.32
C PHE A 108 1.56 -30.90 -43.19
N PHE A 109 2.60 -31.59 -42.71
CA PHE A 109 3.31 -32.63 -43.49
C PHE A 109 3.68 -32.13 -44.90
N TYR A 110 4.17 -30.89 -44.99
CA TYR A 110 4.68 -30.34 -46.24
C TYR A 110 6.13 -30.79 -46.46
N SER A 111 6.53 -31.17 -47.67
CA SER A 111 7.93 -31.46 -47.99
C SER A 111 8.35 -30.85 -49.33
N LYS A 112 9.64 -30.62 -49.52
CA LYS A 112 10.18 -30.13 -50.79
C LYS A 112 10.30 -31.27 -51.80
N ASP A 113 10.48 -30.89 -53.07
CA ASP A 113 10.67 -31.84 -54.16
C ASP A 113 11.87 -32.77 -53.88
N GLY A 114 11.61 -34.08 -53.86
CA GLY A 114 12.60 -35.12 -53.56
C GLY A 114 12.66 -35.58 -52.09
N GLU A 115 11.93 -34.96 -51.17
CA GLU A 115 11.83 -35.41 -49.77
C GLU A 115 10.70 -36.47 -49.60
N LYS A 116 10.90 -37.50 -48.76
CA LYS A 116 9.88 -38.52 -48.43
C LYS A 116 9.33 -38.27 -47.03
N ILE A 117 8.00 -38.26 -46.90
CA ILE A 117 7.31 -38.06 -45.62
C ILE A 117 6.89 -39.41 -45.07
N TYR A 118 7.26 -39.68 -43.81
CA TYR A 118 6.84 -40.87 -43.07
C TYR A 118 5.92 -40.43 -41.92
N PRO A 119 4.58 -40.45 -42.11
CA PRO A 119 3.66 -40.15 -41.02
C PRO A 119 3.82 -41.24 -39.95
N VAL A 120 4.13 -40.82 -38.73
CA VAL A 120 4.18 -41.74 -37.59
C VAL A 120 2.74 -42.12 -37.28
N LEU A 121 2.36 -43.34 -37.64
CA LEU A 121 1.08 -43.91 -37.22
C LEU A 121 1.14 -44.09 -35.71
N PRO A 122 0.09 -43.73 -34.96
CA PRO A 122 0.01 -44.09 -33.55
C PRO A 122 -0.10 -45.62 -33.48
N ASP A 123 1.02 -46.29 -33.28
CA ASP A 123 1.01 -47.68 -32.86
C ASP A 123 0.28 -47.74 -31.52
N GLY A 124 -0.59 -48.74 -31.35
CA GLY A 124 -1.54 -48.87 -30.23
C GLY A 124 -0.91 -49.04 -28.84
N THR A 125 0.35 -48.65 -28.65
CA THR A 125 1.09 -48.63 -27.39
C THR A 125 2.07 -47.47 -27.46
N ASP A 126 1.67 -46.33 -26.89
CA ASP A 126 2.52 -45.39 -26.14
C ASP A 126 1.78 -44.05 -26.03
N SER A 127 0.70 -44.09 -25.26
CA SER A 127 0.32 -42.91 -24.49
C SER A 127 1.40 -42.70 -23.43
N GLN A 128 1.92 -41.47 -23.41
CA GLN A 128 2.80 -40.88 -22.39
C GLN A 128 4.31 -41.05 -22.60
N ASN A 129 4.88 -40.12 -23.36
CA ASN A 129 5.97 -39.32 -22.82
C ASN A 129 6.10 -37.99 -23.58
N THR A 130 5.39 -36.96 -23.12
CA THR A 130 5.70 -35.58 -23.49
C THR A 130 6.05 -34.83 -22.22
N ASN A 131 7.30 -34.33 -22.21
CA ASN A 131 7.88 -33.34 -21.31
C ASN A 131 7.90 -33.68 -19.82
N GLU A 132 9.11 -33.94 -19.29
CA GLU A 132 9.72 -33.14 -18.21
C GLU A 132 11.23 -33.47 -18.09
N ARG A 133 12.11 -32.68 -18.75
CA ARG A 133 13.50 -32.51 -18.27
C ARG A 133 14.21 -31.29 -18.86
N SER A 134 14.03 -30.14 -18.22
CA SER A 134 15.12 -29.19 -17.96
C SER A 134 14.61 -28.04 -17.12
N SER A 135 14.63 -28.23 -15.79
CA SER A 135 14.93 -27.19 -14.80
C SER A 135 15.08 -27.86 -13.44
N GLN A 136 16.24 -27.61 -12.80
CA GLN A 136 16.48 -27.70 -11.36
C GLN A 136 16.97 -29.03 -10.76
N SER A 137 18.29 -29.24 -10.81
CA SER A 137 19.02 -29.86 -9.69
C SER A 137 19.94 -28.81 -9.08
N GLY A 138 19.64 -28.44 -7.84
CA GLY A 138 20.39 -27.44 -7.08
C GLY A 138 19.71 -27.17 -5.75
N GLN A 139 19.56 -28.20 -4.92
CA GLN A 139 19.34 -28.03 -3.48
C GLN A 139 19.99 -29.18 -2.72
N GLU A 140 21.09 -28.81 -2.07
CA GLU A 140 21.53 -29.16 -0.72
C GLU A 140 21.05 -30.48 -0.12
N SER A 141 22.02 -31.30 0.26
CA SER A 141 21.89 -32.25 1.37
C SER A 141 22.74 -31.76 2.54
N SER A 142 22.06 -31.53 3.65
CA SER A 142 22.53 -31.42 5.04
C SER A 142 23.51 -32.57 5.40
N SER A 143 24.44 -32.50 6.36
CA SER A 143 24.39 -31.95 7.72
C SER A 143 25.79 -32.05 8.37
N THR A 144 26.03 -31.20 9.38
CA THR A 144 26.92 -31.38 10.56
C THR A 144 28.46 -31.29 10.38
N GLU A 145 29.09 -30.28 10.99
CA GLU A 145 29.76 -30.38 12.31
C GLU A 145 30.94 -29.38 12.48
N SER A 146 30.81 -28.53 13.53
CA SER A 146 31.83 -28.00 14.46
C SER A 146 33.08 -27.20 14.04
N GLN A 147 33.20 -26.06 14.73
CA GLN A 147 34.39 -25.48 15.41
C GLN A 147 35.67 -25.20 14.61
N ASP A 148 36.01 -23.91 14.44
CA ASP A 148 36.99 -23.17 15.29
C ASP A 148 36.84 -21.65 15.05
#